data_AF-M1Q1J0-F1
#
_entry.id   AF-M1Q1J0-F1
#
_cell.length_a   1.000
_cell.length_b   1.000
_cell.length_c   1.000
_cell.angle_alpha   90.00
_cell.angle_beta   90.00
_cell.angle_gamma   90.00
#
_symmetry.space_group_name_H-M   'P 1'
#
loop_
_entity.id
_entity.type
_entity.pdbx_description
1 polymer ?
#
loop_
_entity_poly.entity_id
_entity_poly.type
_entity_poly.pdbx_seq_one_letter_code
_entity_poly.pdbx_strand_id
1 'polypeptide(L)'
;MDLREKFEEKNSEELKEIYKKNDRTEWRPKTFEVIQRILEERGEEIPDKTPVENSQFMEEQGNNQKESVHLAEEDILVSTGLNPAILGIPGFLAIILGILLLWGIYAGETTGSWFSEVSSILLINLGFIGVGFSALISVVKKGVNKQNRLLFQLLKSEKEE
;
A
#
# COMPACT_ATOMS: atom_id res chain seq x y z
N MET A 1 15.64 11.85 -14.26
CA MET A 1 16.25 13.02 -13.60
C MET A 1 15.80 12.97 -12.16
N ASP A 2 16.74 12.79 -11.24
CA ASP A 2 16.41 12.59 -9.83
C ASP A 2 15.85 13.90 -9.26
N LEU A 3 14.83 13.80 -8.41
CA LEU A 3 14.20 14.94 -7.79
C LEU A 3 15.21 15.65 -6.86
N ARG A 4 16.07 14.87 -6.19
CA ARG A 4 17.11 15.39 -5.28
C ARG A 4 18.15 16.23 -6.01
N GLU A 5 18.69 15.72 -7.13
CA GLU A 5 19.68 16.43 -7.96
C GLU A 5 19.18 17.84 -8.36
N LYS A 6 17.90 17.94 -8.75
CA LYS A 6 17.29 19.22 -9.16
C LYS A 6 17.22 20.25 -8.03
N PHE A 7 17.07 19.81 -6.78
CA PHE A 7 17.00 20.70 -5.61
C PHE A 7 18.36 20.96 -4.97
N GLU A 8 19.33 20.07 -5.14
CA GLU A 8 20.70 20.28 -4.67
C GLU A 8 21.38 21.47 -5.36
N GLU A 9 21.07 21.71 -6.64
CA GLU A 9 21.58 22.87 -7.39
C GLU A 9 21.02 24.22 -6.89
N LYS A 10 19.92 24.21 -6.11
CA LYS A 10 19.28 25.43 -5.59
C LYS A 10 19.92 25.89 -4.30
N ASN A 11 19.92 27.20 -4.07
CA ASN A 11 20.38 27.78 -2.81
C ASN A 11 19.35 27.58 -1.68
N SER A 12 19.78 27.69 -0.43
CA SER A 12 18.92 27.44 0.73
C SER A 12 17.73 28.40 0.82
N GLU A 13 17.90 29.66 0.43
CA GLU A 13 16.84 30.67 0.45
C GLU A 13 15.72 30.34 -0.55
N GLU A 14 16.08 29.95 -1.78
CA GLU A 14 15.16 29.52 -2.82
C GLU A 14 14.40 28.26 -2.39
N LEU A 15 15.08 27.32 -1.73
CA LEU A 15 14.43 26.13 -1.16
C LEU A 15 13.42 26.50 -0.06
N LYS A 16 13.75 27.45 0.83
CA LYS A 16 12.83 27.95 1.86
C LYS A 16 11.62 28.66 1.24
N GLU A 17 11.83 29.45 0.19
CA GLU A 17 10.74 30.09 -0.57
C GLU A 17 9.83 29.06 -1.23
N ILE A 18 10.40 28.05 -1.90
CA ILE A 18 9.64 26.95 -2.51
C ILE A 18 8.84 26.20 -1.45
N TYR A 19 9.45 25.89 -0.30
CA TYR A 19 8.80 25.19 0.80
C TYR A 19 7.61 25.98 1.37
N LYS A 20 7.78 27.31 1.51
CA LYS A 20 6.75 28.21 2.03
C LYS A 20 5.62 28.47 1.03
N LYS A 21 5.95 28.75 -0.23
CA LYS A 21 5.04 29.26 -1.27
C LYS A 21 4.13 28.18 -1.87
N ASN A 22 4.60 26.95 -2.01
CA ASN A 22 3.83 25.90 -2.70
C ASN A 22 2.87 25.18 -1.77
N ASP A 23 1.62 24.97 -2.17
CA ASP A 23 0.65 24.23 -1.36
C ASP A 23 0.97 22.72 -1.32
N ARG A 24 0.72 22.08 -0.16
CA ARG A 24 0.85 20.63 0.03
C ARG A 24 -0.19 19.85 -0.79
N THR A 25 -1.24 20.51 -1.27
CA THR A 25 -2.27 19.91 -2.14
C THR A 25 -1.80 19.76 -3.60
N GLU A 26 -0.98 20.70 -4.09
CA GLU A 26 -0.49 20.69 -5.47
C GLU A 26 0.80 19.89 -5.63
N TRP A 27 1.65 19.88 -4.60
CA TRP A 27 2.96 19.24 -4.65
C TRP A 27 2.94 17.88 -3.96
N ARG A 28 3.60 16.90 -4.58
CA ARG A 28 3.71 15.55 -3.98
C ARG A 28 4.42 15.63 -2.61
N PRO A 29 3.96 14.90 -1.59
CA PRO A 29 4.59 14.87 -0.26
C PRO A 29 6.10 14.60 -0.31
N LYS A 30 6.52 13.68 -1.18
CA LYS A 30 7.93 13.32 -1.41
C LYS A 30 8.81 14.53 -1.80
N THR A 31 8.24 15.53 -2.48
CA THR A 31 9.00 16.74 -2.84
C THR A 31 9.33 17.59 -1.62
N PHE A 32 8.40 17.73 -0.68
CA PHE A 32 8.64 18.46 0.56
C PHE A 32 9.67 17.75 1.44
N GLU A 33 9.62 16.41 1.50
CA GLU A 33 10.60 15.61 2.24
C GLU A 33 12.02 15.79 1.67
N VAL A 34 12.17 15.80 0.35
CA VAL A 34 13.47 16.04 -0.31
C VAL A 34 14.01 17.44 0.02
N ILE A 35 13.17 18.47 -0.08
CA ILE A 35 13.57 19.85 0.25
C ILE A 35 13.96 19.96 1.73
N GLN A 36 13.16 19.37 2.62
CA GLN A 36 13.43 19.36 4.06
C GLN A 36 14.77 18.70 4.37
N ARG A 37 15.03 17.51 3.81
CA ARG A 37 16.30 16.80 4.03
C ARG A 37 17.51 17.61 3.54
N ILE A 38 17.39 18.29 2.40
CA ILE A 38 18.47 19.16 1.89
C ILE A 38 18.72 20.35 2.83
N LEU A 39 17.67 20.95 3.40
CA LEU A 39 17.82 22.05 4.38
C LEU A 39 18.47 21.55 5.68
N GLU A 40 18.08 20.37 6.17
CA GLU A 40 18.67 19.72 7.35
C GLU A 40 20.15 19.39 7.13
N GLU A 41 20.51 18.80 5.98
CA GLU A 41 21.89 18.49 5.60
C GLU A 41 22.77 19.75 5.55
N ARG A 42 22.18 20.91 5.25
CA ARG A 42 22.85 22.22 5.21
C ARG A 42 22.90 22.93 6.57
N GLY A 43 22.28 22.36 7.61
CA GLY A 43 22.18 22.99 8.93
C GLY A 43 21.31 24.26 8.94
N GLU A 44 20.38 24.36 8.00
CA GLU A 44 19.50 25.51 7.84
C GLU A 44 18.20 25.31 8.62
N GLU A 45 17.68 26.40 9.20
CA GLU A 45 16.39 26.37 9.89
C GLU A 45 15.24 26.11 8.88
N ILE A 46 14.42 25.10 9.18
CA ILE A 46 13.25 24.76 8.38
C ILE A 46 12.12 25.72 8.76
N PRO A 47 11.54 26.47 7.81
CA PRO A 47 10.45 27.37 8.12
C PRO A 47 9.22 26.57 8.57
N ASP A 48 8.74 26.85 9.78
CA ASP A 48 7.49 26.30 10.30
C ASP A 48 6.35 26.72 9.38
N LYS A 49 5.82 25.76 8.64
CA LYS A 49 4.61 25.97 7.87
C LYS A 49 3.47 25.78 8.87
N THR A 50 2.91 26.89 9.34
CA THR A 50 1.70 26.89 10.18
C THR A 50 0.74 25.83 9.62
N PRO A 51 0.36 24.82 10.42
CA PRO A 51 -0.48 23.75 9.96
C PRO A 51 -1.74 24.38 9.36
N VAL A 52 -1.96 24.19 8.05
CA VAL A 52 -3.28 24.44 7.49
C VAL A 52 -4.15 23.39 8.18
N GLU A 53 -5.01 23.87 9.06
CA GLU A 53 -5.90 23.13 9.96
C GLU A 53 -6.95 22.34 9.15
N ASN A 54 -6.49 21.38 8.35
CA ASN A 54 -7.29 20.49 7.50
C ASN A 54 -6.68 19.07 7.47
N SER A 55 -6.02 18.66 8.55
CA SER A 55 -5.52 17.29 8.73
C SER A 55 -5.90 16.76 10.12
N GLN A 56 -7.21 16.60 10.35
CA GLN A 56 -7.64 15.35 10.95
C GLN A 56 -7.23 14.24 9.97
N PHE A 57 -6.72 13.11 10.46
CA PHE A 57 -6.15 11.98 9.72
C PHE A 57 -4.67 12.10 9.34
N MET A 58 -3.79 12.03 10.33
CA MET A 58 -2.83 10.92 10.48
C MET A 58 -1.80 11.32 11.55
N GLU A 59 -2.21 11.16 12.81
CA GLU A 59 -1.30 11.16 13.94
C GLU A 59 -1.52 9.85 14.68
N GLU A 60 -0.88 8.79 14.21
CA GLU A 60 -0.49 7.72 15.12
C GLU A 60 0.72 6.97 14.57
N GLN A 61 1.71 6.81 15.47
CA GLN A 61 2.89 5.95 15.37
C GLN A 61 4.18 6.58 14.84
N GLY A 62 4.67 7.56 15.61
CA GLY A 62 6.07 7.52 16.03
C GLY A 62 6.20 6.61 17.26
N ASN A 63 6.78 5.42 17.10
CA ASN A 63 7.44 4.73 18.22
C ASN A 63 8.59 3.86 17.70
N ASN A 64 9.81 4.36 17.89
CA ASN A 64 11.04 3.62 18.15
C ASN A 64 11.25 2.28 17.42
N GLN A 65 12.00 2.30 16.31
CA GLN A 65 12.95 1.21 16.06
C GLN A 65 14.19 1.71 15.31
N LYS A 66 15.21 2.05 16.10
CA LYS A 66 16.61 1.91 15.67
C LYS A 66 16.84 0.41 15.47
N GLU A 67 16.76 -0.06 14.24
CA GLU A 67 17.38 -1.34 13.89
C GLU A 67 17.97 -1.24 12.48
N SER A 68 19.29 -1.05 12.49
CA SER A 68 20.15 -1.18 11.33
C SER A 68 20.12 -2.62 10.83
N VAL A 69 19.29 -2.92 9.83
CA VAL A 69 19.51 -4.07 8.95
C VAL A 69 19.40 -3.60 7.51
N HIS A 70 20.60 -3.37 6.99
CA HIS A 70 20.94 -3.38 5.58
C HIS A 70 20.39 -4.67 4.94
N LEU A 71 19.61 -4.53 3.85
CA LEU A 71 19.75 -5.22 2.55
C LEU A 71 18.40 -5.40 1.85
N ALA A 72 18.17 -4.53 0.87
CA ALA A 72 17.72 -4.87 -0.49
C ALA A 72 16.63 -5.96 -0.63
N GLU A 73 15.36 -5.61 -0.41
CA GLU A 73 14.24 -6.43 -0.93
C GLU A 73 12.94 -5.64 -1.26
N GLU A 74 12.90 -4.31 -1.08
CA GLU A 74 11.65 -3.54 -1.23
C GLU A 74 11.33 -2.98 -2.64
N ASP A 75 12.18 -3.18 -3.64
CA ASP A 75 11.96 -2.57 -4.96
C ASP A 75 11.00 -3.35 -5.89
N ILE A 76 10.50 -4.52 -5.49
CA ILE A 76 9.63 -5.32 -6.37
C ILE A 76 8.14 -4.95 -6.21
N LEU A 77 7.71 -4.43 -5.05
CA LEU A 77 6.29 -4.16 -4.77
C LEU A 77 5.79 -2.83 -5.37
N VAL A 78 6.66 -1.84 -5.56
CA VAL A 78 6.26 -0.49 -6.03
C VAL A 78 5.94 -0.45 -7.54
N SER A 79 6.42 -1.41 -8.33
CA SER A 79 6.22 -1.44 -9.78
C SER A 79 4.81 -1.85 -10.23
N THR A 80 3.99 -2.45 -9.37
CA THR A 80 2.68 -3.02 -9.78
C THR A 80 1.50 -2.08 -9.54
N GLY A 81 1.72 -0.91 -8.92
CA GLY A 81 0.62 0.02 -8.58
C GLY A 81 -0.38 -0.54 -7.54
N LEU A 82 -0.06 -1.67 -6.91
CA LEU A 82 -0.85 -2.26 -5.85
C LEU A 82 -0.49 -1.59 -4.53
N ASN A 83 -1.40 -0.78 -4.00
CA ASN A 83 -1.24 -0.14 -2.71
C ASN A 83 -1.34 -1.21 -1.59
N PRO A 84 -0.27 -1.47 -0.81
CA PRO A 84 -0.26 -2.51 0.21
C PRO A 84 -1.31 -2.27 1.31
N ALA A 85 -1.73 -1.02 1.52
CA ALA A 85 -2.79 -0.69 2.47
C ALA A 85 -4.19 -1.16 2.02
N ILE A 86 -4.41 -1.36 0.71
CA ILE A 86 -5.70 -1.82 0.14
C ILE A 86 -5.75 -3.36 0.12
N LEU A 87 -4.59 -3.99 -0.02
CA LEU A 87 -4.44 -5.43 0.11
C LEU A 87 -4.39 -5.77 1.61
N GLY A 88 -5.56 -5.84 2.26
CA GLY A 88 -5.64 -6.40 3.61
C GLY A 88 -4.96 -7.78 3.68
N ILE A 89 -4.77 -8.32 4.89
CA ILE A 89 -4.14 -9.62 5.18
C ILE A 89 -4.47 -10.74 4.16
N PRO A 90 -5.71 -10.88 3.62
CA PRO A 90 -6.03 -11.89 2.62
C PRO A 90 -5.28 -11.74 1.28
N GLY A 91 -5.01 -10.51 0.85
CA GLY A 91 -4.37 -10.25 -0.43
C GLY A 91 -2.86 -10.44 -0.38
N PHE A 92 -2.22 -10.09 0.74
CA PHE A 92 -0.79 -10.35 0.95
C PHE A 92 -0.46 -11.85 0.93
N LEU A 93 -1.34 -12.67 1.54
CA LEU A 93 -1.25 -14.13 1.48
C LEU A 93 -1.35 -14.67 0.06
N ALA A 94 -2.21 -14.10 -0.79
CA ALA A 94 -2.35 -14.53 -2.19
C ALA A 94 -1.09 -14.23 -3.03
N ILE A 95 -0.41 -13.11 -2.77
CA ILE A 95 0.85 -12.76 -3.44
C ILE A 95 1.95 -13.74 -3.03
N ILE A 96 2.11 -14.00 -1.73
CA ILE A 96 3.09 -14.98 -1.23
C ILE A 96 2.84 -16.36 -1.83
N LEU A 97 1.57 -16.78 -1.88
CA LEU A 97 1.20 -18.06 -2.49
C LEU A 97 1.58 -18.11 -3.98
N GLY A 98 1.36 -17.01 -4.71
CA GLY A 98 1.73 -16.89 -6.12
C GLY A 98 3.24 -16.98 -6.35
N ILE A 99 4.03 -16.31 -5.51
CA ILE A 99 5.51 -16.36 -5.58
C ILE A 99 6.02 -17.78 -5.27
N LEU A 100 5.46 -18.44 -4.26
CA LEU A 100 5.81 -19.83 -3.92
C LEU A 100 5.47 -20.80 -5.06
N LEU A 101 4.34 -20.61 -5.75
CA LEU A 101 3.96 -21.40 -6.92
C LEU A 101 4.94 -21.21 -8.08
N LEU A 102 5.34 -19.96 -8.35
CA LEU A 102 6.33 -19.63 -9.40
C LEU A 102 7.70 -20.24 -9.10
N TRP A 103 8.16 -20.16 -7.84
CA TRP A 103 9.39 -20.80 -7.38
C TRP A 103 9.34 -22.32 -7.51
N GLY A 104 8.19 -22.93 -7.19
CA GLY A 104 7.97 -24.35 -7.39
C GLY A 104 8.18 -24.76 -8.85
N ILE A 105 7.52 -24.07 -9.79
CA ILE A 105 7.64 -24.37 -11.23
C ILE A 105 9.09 -24.24 -11.70
N TYR A 106 9.80 -23.18 -11.29
CA TYR A 106 11.21 -22.97 -11.64
C TYR A 106 12.14 -24.05 -11.07
N ALA A 107 11.92 -24.47 -9.82
CA ALA A 107 12.67 -25.57 -9.19
C ALA A 107 12.35 -26.94 -9.82
N GLY A 108 11.14 -27.15 -10.31
CA GLY A 108 10.71 -28.40 -10.96
C GLY A 108 11.43 -28.70 -12.27
N GLU A 109 11.84 -27.68 -13.03
CA GLU A 109 12.66 -27.86 -14.24
C GLU A 109 14.09 -28.30 -13.92
N THR A 110 14.62 -27.90 -12.76
CA THR A 110 16.01 -28.17 -12.36
C THR A 110 16.17 -29.43 -11.52
N THR A 111 15.12 -29.89 -10.83
CA THR A 111 15.17 -31.05 -9.93
C THR A 111 14.10 -32.07 -10.28
N GLY A 112 14.44 -33.01 -11.16
CA GLY A 112 13.49 -33.98 -11.70
C GLY A 112 12.76 -34.89 -10.68
N SER A 113 11.57 -35.34 -11.09
CA SER A 113 10.67 -36.37 -10.53
C SER A 113 9.83 -36.05 -9.28
N TRP A 114 10.35 -35.39 -8.25
CA TRP A 114 9.56 -35.12 -7.02
C TRP A 114 8.45 -34.05 -7.20
N PHE A 115 8.54 -33.24 -8.26
CA PHE A 115 7.61 -32.14 -8.52
C PHE A 115 6.21 -32.60 -8.98
N SER A 116 6.09 -33.75 -9.64
CA SER A 116 4.80 -34.26 -10.13
C SER A 116 3.88 -34.72 -8.99
N GLU A 117 4.45 -35.28 -7.92
CA GLU A 117 3.67 -35.72 -6.76
C GLU A 117 3.19 -34.52 -5.94
N VAL A 118 4.07 -33.55 -5.66
CA VAL A 118 3.74 -32.37 -4.86
C VAL A 118 2.77 -31.42 -5.59
N SER A 119 2.92 -31.25 -6.91
CA SER A 119 2.03 -30.40 -7.71
C SER A 119 0.58 -30.91 -7.74
N SER A 120 0.38 -32.23 -7.77
CA SER A 120 -0.96 -32.83 -7.73
C SER A 120 -1.70 -32.51 -6.42
N ILE A 121 -1.01 -32.60 -5.27
CA ILE A 121 -1.56 -32.28 -3.95
C ILE A 121 -1.89 -30.78 -3.85
N LEU A 122 -1.02 -29.91 -4.41
CA LEU A 122 -1.25 -28.48 -4.47
C LEU A 122 -2.48 -28.11 -5.32
N LEU A 123 -2.65 -28.74 -6.49
CA LEU A 123 -3.81 -28.52 -7.36
C LEU A 123 -5.13 -28.96 -6.69
N ILE A 124 -5.12 -30.08 -5.98
CA ILE A 124 -6.28 -30.55 -5.21
C ILE A 124 -6.64 -29.53 -4.12
N ASN A 125 -5.67 -29.05 -3.35
CA ASN A 125 -5.90 -28.05 -2.30
C ASN A 125 -6.38 -26.71 -2.86
N LEU A 126 -5.85 -26.26 -4.00
CA LEU A 126 -6.34 -25.06 -4.71
C LEU A 126 -7.79 -25.21 -5.16
N GLY A 127 -8.18 -26.41 -5.62
CA GLY A 127 -9.58 -26.72 -5.94
C GLY A 127 -10.51 -26.54 -4.74
N PHE A 128 -10.13 -27.06 -3.58
CA PHE A 128 -10.91 -26.90 -2.33
C PHE A 128 -10.99 -25.44 -1.87
N ILE A 129 -9.89 -24.69 -1.96
CA ILE A 129 -9.86 -23.26 -1.62
C ILE A 129 -10.81 -22.48 -2.54
N GLY A 130 -10.81 -22.77 -3.84
CA GLY A 130 -11.70 -22.14 -4.81
C GLY A 130 -13.19 -22.38 -4.52
N VAL A 131 -13.56 -23.62 -4.16
CA VAL A 131 -14.94 -23.96 -3.78
C VAL A 131 -15.35 -23.24 -2.48
N GLY A 132 -14.46 -23.21 -1.48
CA GLY A 132 -14.69 -22.48 -0.22
C GLY A 132 -14.89 -20.98 -0.41
N PHE A 133 -14.05 -20.36 -1.25
CA PHE A 133 -14.18 -18.93 -1.60
C PHE A 133 -15.48 -18.62 -2.32
N SER A 134 -15.90 -19.48 -3.26
CA SER A 134 -17.17 -19.33 -3.98
C SER A 134 -18.38 -19.35 -3.02
N ALA A 135 -18.37 -20.27 -2.04
CA ALA A 135 -19.40 -20.34 -1.02
C ALA A 135 -19.42 -19.08 -0.13
N LEU A 136 -18.25 -18.60 0.29
CA LEU A 136 -18.11 -17.38 1.10
C LEU A 136 -18.66 -16.14 0.37
N ILE A 137 -18.29 -15.95 -0.91
CA ILE A 137 -18.79 -14.85 -1.75
C ILE A 137 -20.31 -14.91 -1.86
N SER A 138 -20.88 -16.12 -2.00
CA SER A 138 -22.32 -16.33 -2.07
C SER A 138 -23.04 -15.91 -0.78
N VAL A 139 -22.47 -16.22 0.39
CA VAL A 139 -23.01 -15.83 1.71
C VAL A 139 -22.94 -14.31 1.89
N VAL A 140 -21.81 -13.68 1.55
CA VAL A 140 -21.63 -12.22 1.63
C VAL A 140 -22.63 -11.51 0.71
N LYS A 141 -22.80 -11.98 -0.54
CA LYS A 141 -23.76 -11.40 -1.49
C LYS A 141 -25.19 -11.48 -0.98
N LYS A 142 -25.58 -12.59 -0.34
CA LYS A 142 -26.90 -12.72 0.31
C LYS A 142 -27.06 -11.75 1.49
N GLY A 143 -26.02 -11.58 2.31
CA GLY A 143 -26.01 -10.63 3.43
C GLY A 143 -26.19 -9.17 2.99
N VAL A 144 -25.41 -8.74 2.00
CA VAL A 144 -25.48 -7.37 1.44
C VAL A 144 -26.86 -7.09 0.84
N ASN A 145 -27.43 -8.04 0.09
CA ASN A 145 -28.76 -7.86 -0.50
C ASN A 145 -29.85 -7.70 0.57
N LYS A 146 -29.73 -8.42 1.70
CA LYS A 146 -30.67 -8.30 2.82
C LYS A 146 -30.56 -6.93 3.51
N GLN A 147 -29.34 -6.45 3.74
CA GLN A 147 -29.09 -5.11 4.31
C GLN A 147 -29.65 -4.00 3.41
N ASN A 148 -29.37 -4.05 2.11
CA ASN A 148 -29.89 -3.07 1.14
C ASN A 148 -31.42 -3.05 1.09
N ARG A 149 -32.07 -4.21 1.22
CA ARG A 149 -33.54 -4.29 1.26
C ARG A 149 -34.14 -3.63 2.50
N LEU A 150 -33.51 -3.80 3.66
CA LEU A 150 -33.95 -3.15 4.91
C LEU A 150 -33.75 -1.63 4.84
N LEU A 151 -32.61 -1.19 4.32
CA LEU A 151 -32.30 0.23 4.15
C LEU A 151 -33.30 0.92 3.20
N PHE A 152 -33.67 0.23 2.11
CA PHE A 152 -34.68 0.73 1.19
C PHE A 152 -36.09 0.79 1.81
N GLN A 153 -36.43 -0.13 2.71
CA GLN A 153 -37.71 -0.09 3.43
C GLN A 153 -37.79 1.09 4.41
N LEU A 154 -36.71 1.36 5.15
CA LEU A 154 -36.62 2.51 6.06
C LEU A 154 -36.74 3.85 5.33
N LEU A 155 -36.03 3.99 4.21
CA LEU A 155 -36.12 5.20 3.36
C LEU A 155 -37.49 5.39 2.73
N LYS A 156 -38.26 4.31 2.53
CA LYS A 156 -39.62 4.41 2.01
C LYS A 156 -40.61 4.85 3.09
N SER A 157 -40.49 4.33 4.32
CA SER A 157 -41.38 4.74 5.43
C SER A 157 -41.20 6.21 5.81
N GLU A 158 -39.99 6.75 5.70
CA GLU A 158 -39.70 8.16 6.01
C GLU A 158 -40.32 9.17 5.02
N LYS A 159 -40.71 8.72 3.81
CA LYS A 159 -41.35 9.59 2.80
C LYS A 159 -42.87 9.62 2.87
N GLU A 160 -43.48 8.77 3.69
CA GLU A 160 -44.94 8.65 3.82
C GLU A 160 -45.47 9.34 5.11
N GLU A 161 -44.60 9.88 5.96
CA GLU A 161 -44.90 10.83 7.05
C GLU A 161 -44.75 12.30 6.59
#